data_AF-A0A9P4T784-F1
#
_entry.id   AF-A0A9P4T784-F1
#
_cell.length_a   1.000
_cell.length_b   1.000
_cell.length_c   1.000
_cell.angle_alpha   90.00
_cell.angle_beta   90.00
_cell.angle_gamma   90.00
#
_symmetry.space_group_name_H-M   'P 1'
#
loop_
_entity.id
_entity.type
_entity.pdbx_description
1 polymer ?
#
loop_
_entity_poly.entity_id
_entity_poly.type
_entity_poly.pdbx_seq_one_letter_code
_entity_poly.pdbx_strand_id
1 'polypeptide(L)'
;MSSLPRHDYERLPRTSLEAQDLPELKRSVSASSWLSTLSSRLPGVKTLSERATYTHLVTPRRRKRSILRAIYYTVFAFPYFCAFLVLVAGIFFPSYTHRPAHYVELQQRAANSTEPGRANPYGEKVFIAASLYEGDGQLTSGAWGKSVLQLIDLLGPDNVHLSIYEDNPTEAAMQSLARFRHNVTCNSTIVGEKLDSNTLPRVTLPTGETRLKRIAFLAEVRNRALAPIDHQGVKFDKILYLNDVNFHPIDAVQLLFATNIDSTGRTNYGAACALDFINAFKYYDRFATRDYDGHVTGIPFFPYFTSAGSAISRKDILSQTDAVRVRSCWGGMVAYEAHWFQDQTQFEEKHANDTNAVQVTSLKQRAPLRFRYEEELYWEASECCLINADLQYRRTGRGMPAESGIYLNPYIRVAYDEKTLSWLNFIRRPERLYSVIHDILNPMVGFPGPNDRLGDEPGQTVTHKVWEYDDPARGFASNATVDDRAGHWTEVTKVAKPGSYCGGSNLLVINDRPEDGEGRWHKIIVPQPPKA
;
A
#
# COMPACT_ATOMS: atom_id res chain seq x y z
N MET A 1 38.49 -8.48 -9.69
CA MET A 1 37.26 -7.75 -10.09
C MET A 1 36.16 -8.16 -9.14
N SER A 2 35.87 -7.30 -8.18
CA SER A 2 34.99 -7.56 -7.03
C SER A 2 33.53 -7.60 -7.46
N SER A 3 32.84 -8.67 -7.08
CA SER A 3 31.39 -8.78 -7.08
C SER A 3 30.84 -7.90 -5.95
N LEU A 4 30.10 -6.86 -6.30
CA LEU A 4 29.32 -6.04 -5.36
C LEU A 4 28.31 -6.93 -4.61
N PRO A 5 28.19 -6.81 -3.28
CA PRO A 5 27.18 -7.53 -2.52
C PRO A 5 25.78 -7.00 -2.87
N ARG A 6 24.80 -7.91 -2.97
CA ARG A 6 23.38 -7.53 -3.07
C ARG A 6 22.97 -6.92 -1.73
N HIS A 7 22.36 -5.74 -1.82
CA HIS A 7 21.83 -4.99 -0.69
C HIS A 7 20.42 -5.48 -0.37
N ASP A 8 20.26 -6.18 0.75
CA ASP A 8 18.95 -6.52 1.32
C ASP A 8 18.66 -5.58 2.48
N TYR A 9 17.96 -4.49 2.18
CA TYR A 9 17.41 -3.57 3.16
C TYR A 9 16.16 -4.19 3.79
N GLU A 10 16.16 -4.35 5.12
CA GLU A 10 14.99 -4.82 5.86
C GLU A 10 14.00 -3.67 6.06
N ARG A 11 12.77 -3.85 5.56
CA ARG A 11 11.73 -2.83 5.51
C ARG A 11 10.97 -2.77 6.83
N LEU A 12 10.28 -1.66 7.12
CA LEU A 12 9.29 -1.61 8.21
C LEU A 12 8.36 -2.84 8.15
N PRO A 13 7.86 -3.35 9.29
CA PRO A 13 6.86 -4.41 9.32
C PRO A 13 5.72 -4.10 8.35
N ARG A 14 5.80 -4.76 7.20
CA ARG A 14 5.04 -4.59 5.95
C ARG A 14 3.52 -4.78 6.07
N THR A 15 2.71 -3.72 6.06
CA THR A 15 1.23 -3.73 6.26
C THR A 15 0.47 -4.86 5.52
N SER A 16 0.99 -5.44 4.44
CA SER A 16 0.32 -6.51 3.69
C SER A 16 0.12 -7.82 4.48
N LEU A 17 -1.12 -8.33 4.46
CA LEU A 17 -1.48 -9.69 4.90
C LEU A 17 -0.74 -10.80 4.11
N GLU A 18 -0.26 -10.50 2.90
CA GLU A 18 0.39 -11.44 2.00
C GLU A 18 1.92 -11.48 2.15
N ALA A 19 2.47 -10.70 3.10
CA ALA A 19 3.91 -10.67 3.37
C ALA A 19 4.38 -11.85 4.24
N GLN A 20 3.86 -13.06 3.98
CA GLN A 20 4.63 -14.26 4.29
C GLN A 20 5.74 -14.33 3.27
N ASP A 21 6.98 -14.27 3.74
CA ASP A 21 8.16 -14.53 2.94
C ASP A 21 8.01 -15.90 2.28
N LEU A 22 7.72 -15.88 0.98
CA LEU A 22 8.04 -17.03 0.15
C LEU A 22 9.54 -17.22 0.30
N PRO A 23 10.02 -18.41 0.71
CA PRO A 23 11.45 -18.65 0.86
C PRO A 23 12.14 -18.25 -0.43
N GLU A 24 13.24 -17.52 -0.32
CA GLU A 24 14.07 -17.16 -1.48
C GLU A 24 14.22 -18.39 -2.36
N LEU A 25 13.64 -18.32 -3.56
CA LEU A 25 13.89 -19.32 -4.58
C LEU A 25 15.39 -19.21 -4.88
N LYS A 26 16.19 -20.10 -4.28
CA LYS A 26 17.62 -20.23 -4.54
C LYS A 26 17.81 -20.11 -6.04
N ARG A 27 18.42 -19.01 -6.44
CA ARG A 27 18.66 -18.68 -7.84
C ARG A 27 19.60 -19.75 -8.36
N SER A 28 19.04 -20.79 -8.98
CA SER A 28 19.80 -21.82 -9.66
C SER A 28 20.63 -21.13 -10.73
N VAL A 29 21.93 -21.00 -10.49
CA VAL A 29 22.90 -20.65 -11.51
C VAL A 29 23.08 -21.89 -12.37
N SER A 30 22.13 -22.10 -13.28
CA SER A 30 22.32 -22.96 -14.44
C SER A 30 21.48 -22.41 -15.57
N ALA A 31 22.14 -21.64 -16.43
CA ALA A 31 21.63 -21.25 -17.73
C ALA A 31 21.56 -22.51 -18.60
N SER A 32 20.48 -23.28 -18.44
CA SER A 32 20.01 -24.17 -19.49
C SER A 32 18.69 -23.60 -19.97
N SER A 33 18.62 -23.25 -21.26
CA SER A 33 17.40 -22.71 -21.84
C SER A 33 16.26 -23.70 -21.57
N TRP A 34 15.08 -23.23 -21.19
CA TRP A 34 13.90 -24.08 -20.98
C TRP A 34 13.65 -25.09 -22.11
N LEU A 35 14.07 -24.77 -23.34
CA LEU A 35 14.08 -25.64 -24.52
C LEU A 35 14.94 -26.90 -24.35
N SER A 36 16.12 -26.81 -23.73
CA SER A 36 17.00 -27.98 -23.50
C SER A 36 16.40 -28.93 -22.46
N THR A 37 15.68 -28.39 -21.47
CA THR A 37 15.03 -29.16 -20.41
C THR A 37 13.75 -29.83 -20.91
N LEU A 38 13.03 -29.21 -21.84
CA LEU A 38 11.91 -29.84 -22.54
C LEU A 38 12.40 -30.97 -23.47
N SER A 39 13.60 -30.80 -24.06
CA SER A 39 14.18 -31.76 -25.00
C SER A 39 14.60 -33.10 -24.40
N SER A 40 14.86 -33.12 -23.08
CA SER A 40 15.27 -34.31 -22.36
C SER A 40 14.10 -35.10 -21.76
N ARG A 41 12.92 -34.48 -21.61
CA ARG A 41 11.73 -35.11 -20.98
C ARG A 41 10.68 -35.63 -21.96
N LEU A 42 10.75 -35.24 -23.23
CA LEU A 42 9.83 -35.69 -24.28
C LEU A 42 10.64 -36.35 -25.42
N PRO A 43 10.49 -37.67 -25.65
CA PRO A 43 11.16 -38.33 -26.78
C PRO A 43 10.62 -37.73 -28.09
N GLY A 44 11.47 -37.03 -28.85
CA GLY A 44 11.11 -36.41 -30.14
C GLY A 44 11.25 -34.89 -30.23
N VAL A 45 11.73 -34.20 -29.19
CA VAL A 45 11.96 -32.74 -29.26
C VAL A 45 13.30 -32.39 -29.91
N LYS A 46 14.31 -33.27 -29.85
CA LYS A 46 15.59 -33.09 -30.56
C LYS A 46 15.44 -33.02 -32.09
N THR A 47 14.42 -33.67 -32.64
CA THR A 47 14.10 -33.62 -34.07
C THR A 47 13.33 -32.34 -34.45
N LEU A 48 12.81 -31.55 -33.50
CA LEU A 48 12.06 -30.32 -33.81
C LEU A 48 12.96 -29.11 -34.12
N SER A 49 14.24 -29.15 -33.76
CA SER A 49 15.23 -28.10 -34.08
C SER A 49 16.06 -28.39 -35.33
N GLU A 50 15.92 -29.56 -35.95
CA GLU A 50 16.65 -29.93 -37.16
C GLU A 50 15.98 -29.36 -38.43
N ARG A 51 16.79 -28.72 -39.28
CA ARG A 51 16.37 -28.11 -40.55
C ARG A 51 15.74 -29.12 -41.54
N ALA A 52 16.02 -30.41 -41.39
CA ALA A 52 15.45 -31.49 -42.19
C ALA A 52 14.00 -31.85 -41.80
N THR A 53 13.61 -31.60 -40.55
CA THR A 53 12.23 -31.80 -40.07
C THR A 53 11.32 -30.66 -40.55
N TYR A 54 11.89 -29.45 -40.70
CA TYR A 54 11.25 -28.29 -41.32
C TYR A 54 10.77 -28.58 -42.75
N THR A 55 11.60 -29.20 -43.59
CA THR A 55 11.25 -29.48 -45.00
C THR A 55 10.20 -30.60 -45.14
N HIS A 56 10.20 -31.60 -44.26
CA HIS A 56 9.17 -32.64 -44.23
C HIS A 56 7.81 -32.16 -43.68
N LEU A 57 7.80 -31.12 -42.84
CA LEU A 57 6.58 -30.47 -42.33
C LEU A 57 5.97 -29.45 -43.32
N VAL A 58 6.54 -29.26 -44.51
CA VAL A 58 5.99 -28.34 -45.54
C VAL A 58 5.30 -29.09 -46.70
N THR A 59 5.37 -30.43 -46.75
CA THR A 59 4.69 -31.20 -47.81
C THR A 59 3.18 -31.37 -47.54
N PRO A 60 2.29 -31.11 -48.53
CA PRO A 60 0.85 -30.93 -48.31
C PRO A 60 0.02 -32.21 -48.57
N ARG A 61 0.22 -33.31 -47.83
CA ARG A 61 -0.46 -34.58 -48.19
C ARG A 61 -1.22 -35.40 -47.13
N ARG A 62 -1.33 -35.06 -45.84
CA ARG A 62 -2.22 -35.84 -44.90
C ARG A 62 -2.85 -35.03 -43.75
N ARG A 63 -4.20 -35.09 -43.65
CA ARG A 63 -5.08 -34.43 -42.65
C ARG A 63 -4.64 -34.61 -41.18
N LYS A 64 -4.17 -35.80 -40.77
CA LYS A 64 -3.76 -36.09 -39.37
C LYS A 64 -2.46 -35.38 -38.93
N ARG A 65 -1.61 -34.92 -39.86
CA ARG A 65 -0.39 -34.13 -39.56
C ARG A 65 -0.66 -32.63 -39.46
N SER A 66 -1.89 -32.19 -39.75
CA SER A 66 -2.33 -30.79 -39.67
C SER A 66 -2.46 -30.30 -38.23
N ILE A 67 -2.89 -31.16 -37.30
CA ILE A 67 -3.10 -30.81 -35.89
C ILE A 67 -1.74 -30.61 -35.20
N LEU A 68 -0.78 -31.51 -35.40
CA LEU A 68 0.59 -31.37 -34.87
C LEU A 68 1.31 -30.14 -35.42
N ARG A 69 1.13 -29.82 -36.71
CA ARG A 69 1.62 -28.57 -37.31
C ARG A 69 0.94 -27.35 -36.69
N ALA A 70 -0.38 -27.37 -36.50
CA ALA A 70 -1.11 -26.28 -35.87
C ALA A 70 -0.68 -26.06 -34.41
N ILE A 71 -0.52 -27.13 -33.63
CA ILE A 71 -0.01 -27.06 -32.25
C ILE A 71 1.42 -26.48 -32.26
N TYR A 72 2.29 -26.96 -33.15
CA TYR A 72 3.65 -26.45 -33.28
C TYR A 72 3.65 -24.95 -33.63
N TYR A 73 2.96 -24.54 -34.69
CA TYR A 73 2.88 -23.13 -35.07
C TYR A 73 2.26 -22.27 -33.96
N THR A 74 1.25 -22.77 -33.25
CA THR A 74 0.67 -22.05 -32.11
C THR A 74 1.69 -21.89 -31.00
N VAL A 75 2.37 -22.95 -30.57
CA VAL A 75 3.36 -22.91 -29.48
C VAL A 75 4.54 -21.99 -29.82
N PHE A 76 5.02 -22.01 -31.07
CA PHE A 76 6.17 -21.20 -31.47
C PHE A 76 5.79 -19.77 -31.88
N ALA A 77 4.63 -19.54 -32.48
CA ALA A 77 4.18 -18.19 -32.86
C ALA A 77 3.59 -17.41 -31.68
N PHE A 78 3.00 -18.08 -30.69
CA PHE A 78 2.34 -17.43 -29.55
C PHE A 78 3.27 -16.48 -28.77
N PRO A 79 4.53 -16.83 -28.42
CA PRO A 79 5.45 -15.89 -27.78
C PRO A 79 5.73 -14.64 -28.63
N TYR A 80 5.90 -14.79 -29.95
CA TYR A 80 6.10 -13.65 -30.84
C TYR A 80 4.86 -12.79 -30.97
N PHE A 81 3.67 -13.40 -31.00
CA PHE A 81 2.41 -12.69 -30.99
C PHE A 81 2.22 -11.91 -29.68
N CYS A 82 2.49 -12.52 -28.52
CA CYS A 82 2.47 -11.83 -27.22
C CYS A 82 3.48 -10.68 -27.17
N ALA A 83 4.71 -10.90 -27.66
CA ALA A 83 5.72 -9.84 -27.74
C ALA A 83 5.27 -8.70 -28.67
N PHE A 84 4.69 -9.02 -29.82
CA PHE A 84 4.10 -8.05 -30.74
C PHE A 84 2.98 -7.25 -30.06
N LEU A 85 2.06 -7.91 -29.35
CA LEU A 85 1.00 -7.23 -28.60
C LEU A 85 1.56 -6.30 -27.53
N VAL A 86 2.54 -6.74 -26.75
CA VAL A 86 3.21 -5.91 -25.74
C VAL A 86 3.86 -4.68 -26.36
N LEU A 87 4.55 -4.84 -27.50
CA LEU A 87 5.16 -3.73 -28.22
C LEU A 87 4.11 -2.76 -28.76
N VAL A 88 3.09 -3.26 -29.44
CA VAL A 88 2.01 -2.43 -30.00
C VAL A 88 1.27 -1.68 -28.88
N ALA A 89 0.87 -2.37 -27.81
CA ALA A 89 0.20 -1.74 -26.67
C ALA A 89 1.10 -0.72 -25.98
N GLY A 90 2.37 -1.04 -25.76
CA GLY A 90 3.32 -0.15 -25.09
C GLY A 90 3.74 1.07 -25.90
N ILE A 91 3.57 1.05 -27.23
CA ILE A 91 3.86 2.18 -28.13
C ILE A 91 2.60 3.03 -28.35
N PHE A 92 1.48 2.40 -28.74
CA PHE A 92 0.29 3.12 -29.21
C PHE A 92 -0.76 3.35 -28.12
N PHE A 93 -0.78 2.55 -27.06
CA PHE A 93 -1.76 2.64 -25.97
C PHE A 93 -1.12 2.66 -24.58
N PRO A 94 -0.06 3.44 -24.34
CA PRO A 94 0.68 3.39 -23.09
C PRO A 94 -0.19 3.84 -21.90
N SER A 95 -0.14 3.07 -20.81
CA SER A 95 -0.87 3.38 -19.57
C SER A 95 -0.17 4.47 -18.77
N TYR A 96 -0.91 5.50 -18.33
CA TYR A 96 -0.44 6.49 -17.36
C TYR A 96 0.93 7.12 -17.70
N THR A 97 1.21 7.28 -19.00
CA THR A 97 2.41 7.99 -19.51
C THR A 97 2.09 9.40 -19.97
N HIS A 98 0.86 9.67 -20.40
CA HIS A 98 0.40 11.00 -20.80
C HIS A 98 -0.18 11.69 -19.56
N ARG A 99 0.63 12.56 -18.94
CA ARG A 99 0.20 13.32 -17.76
C ARG A 99 -0.76 14.45 -18.17
N PRO A 100 -1.74 14.81 -17.33
CA PRO A 100 -2.59 15.99 -17.55
C PRO A 100 -1.76 17.28 -17.69
N ALA A 101 -2.32 18.30 -18.37
CA ALA A 101 -1.59 19.54 -18.67
C ALA A 101 -1.02 20.25 -17.42
N HIS A 102 -1.78 20.31 -16.33
CA HIS A 102 -1.36 20.95 -15.08
C HIS A 102 -0.20 20.21 -14.38
N TYR A 103 -0.05 18.89 -14.58
CA TYR A 103 1.13 18.15 -14.11
C TYR A 103 2.40 18.58 -14.86
N VAL A 104 2.28 18.77 -16.19
CA VAL A 104 3.37 19.20 -17.05
C VAL A 104 3.76 20.64 -16.73
N GLU A 105 2.78 21.52 -16.52
CA GLU A 105 3.00 22.91 -16.11
C GLU A 105 3.77 22.99 -14.78
N LEU A 106 3.33 22.23 -13.76
CA LEU A 106 4.01 22.19 -12.47
C LEU A 106 5.45 21.65 -12.59
N GLN A 107 5.65 20.63 -13.43
CA GLN A 107 6.98 20.09 -13.73
C GLN A 107 7.88 21.10 -14.44
N GLN A 108 7.35 21.84 -15.42
CA GLN A 108 8.10 22.89 -16.12
C GLN A 108 8.46 24.03 -15.18
N ARG A 109 7.52 24.47 -14.33
CA ARG A 109 7.78 25.47 -13.28
C ARG A 109 8.91 25.03 -12.36
N ALA A 110 8.90 23.77 -11.93
CA ALA A 110 9.96 23.20 -11.09
C ALA A 110 11.31 23.05 -11.81
N ALA A 111 11.33 22.92 -13.14
CA ALA A 111 12.55 22.78 -13.93
C ALA A 111 13.16 24.13 -14.36
N ASN A 112 12.34 25.17 -14.50
CA ASN A 112 12.75 26.47 -15.05
C ASN A 112 13.37 27.42 -14.00
N SER A 113 13.45 27.01 -12.73
CA SER A 113 14.01 27.80 -11.64
C SER A 113 14.88 26.93 -10.75
N THR A 114 15.87 27.54 -10.10
CA THR A 114 16.68 26.93 -9.03
C THR A 114 16.30 27.47 -7.65
N GLU A 115 15.38 28.44 -7.59
CA GLU A 115 14.93 29.00 -6.31
C GLU A 115 14.18 27.95 -5.47
N PRO A 116 14.41 27.91 -4.15
CA PRO A 116 13.62 27.06 -3.26
C PRO A 116 12.13 27.42 -3.33
N GLY A 117 11.25 26.41 -3.23
CA GLY A 117 9.80 26.61 -3.27
C GLY A 117 9.21 26.77 -4.67
N ARG A 118 10.02 26.63 -5.73
CA ARG A 118 9.58 26.72 -7.13
C ARG A 118 8.40 25.80 -7.50
N ALA A 119 8.21 24.69 -6.79
CA ALA A 119 7.15 23.73 -7.06
C ALA A 119 5.98 23.79 -6.05
N ASN A 120 5.97 24.80 -5.16
CA ASN A 120 4.85 25.09 -4.27
C ASN A 120 4.13 26.37 -4.75
N PRO A 121 3.21 26.26 -5.72
CA PRO A 121 2.64 27.42 -6.41
C PRO A 121 1.85 28.35 -5.51
N TYR A 122 1.37 27.85 -4.36
CA TYR A 122 0.49 28.56 -3.45
C TYR A 122 1.13 28.87 -2.09
N GLY A 123 2.41 28.53 -1.90
CA GLY A 123 3.10 28.73 -0.62
C GLY A 123 2.47 27.97 0.55
N GLU A 124 1.84 26.82 0.27
CA GLU A 124 1.17 26.00 1.30
C GLU A 124 2.18 25.42 2.29
N LYS A 125 1.83 25.42 3.58
CA LYS A 125 2.62 24.82 4.65
C LYS A 125 2.43 23.31 4.68
N VAL A 126 3.51 22.55 4.55
CA VAL A 126 3.51 21.09 4.44
C VAL A 126 4.20 20.47 5.65
N PHE A 127 3.50 19.60 6.36
CA PHE A 127 4.07 18.74 7.39
C PHE A 127 4.40 17.37 6.78
N ILE A 128 5.68 17.04 6.68
CA ILE A 128 6.12 15.72 6.19
C ILE A 128 6.31 14.81 7.40
N ALA A 129 5.62 13.67 7.42
CA ALA A 129 5.72 12.68 8.49
C ALA A 129 6.24 11.34 7.94
N ALA A 130 7.28 10.79 8.55
CA ALA A 130 7.80 9.48 8.21
C ALA A 130 8.07 8.66 9.46
N SER A 131 7.40 7.52 9.60
CA SER A 131 7.85 6.44 10.46
C SER A 131 8.79 5.58 9.64
N LEU A 132 10.03 5.40 10.07
CA LEU A 132 11.07 4.66 9.33
C LEU A 132 11.51 3.43 10.12
N TYR A 133 12.25 2.59 9.42
CA TYR A 133 13.04 1.53 10.03
C TYR A 133 14.30 1.33 9.21
N GLU A 134 15.47 1.38 9.84
CA GLU A 134 16.75 1.18 9.17
C GLU A 134 17.58 0.13 9.92
N GLY A 135 17.97 -0.94 9.22
CA GLY A 135 18.93 -1.90 9.77
C GLY A 135 20.35 -1.33 9.79
N ASP A 136 20.84 -0.91 8.62
CA ASP A 136 22.23 -0.53 8.38
C ASP A 136 22.45 0.98 8.18
N GLY A 137 21.45 1.81 8.47
CA GLY A 137 21.54 3.26 8.25
C GLY A 137 21.65 3.66 6.76
N GLN A 138 21.04 2.91 5.85
CA GLN A 138 21.18 3.09 4.40
C GLN A 138 20.04 3.92 3.77
N LEU A 139 18.90 4.08 4.46
CA LEU A 139 17.74 4.73 3.87
C LEU A 139 17.93 6.26 3.89
N THR A 140 18.14 6.84 5.08
CA THR A 140 18.37 8.28 5.25
C THR A 140 19.71 8.75 4.70
N SER A 141 20.73 7.89 4.62
CA SER A 141 21.99 8.18 3.92
C SER A 141 21.93 7.94 2.40
N GLY A 142 20.87 7.28 1.92
CA GLY A 142 20.74 6.79 0.54
C GLY A 142 19.79 7.62 -0.33
N ALA A 143 19.17 6.94 -1.30
CA ALA A 143 18.30 7.56 -2.30
C ALA A 143 17.02 8.16 -1.70
N TRP A 144 16.46 7.55 -0.66
CA TRP A 144 15.31 8.10 0.07
C TRP A 144 15.66 9.45 0.69
N GLY A 145 16.76 9.53 1.46
CA GLY A 145 17.20 10.78 2.07
C GLY A 145 17.46 11.88 1.04
N LYS A 146 18.15 11.56 -0.07
CA LYS A 146 18.36 12.51 -1.18
C LYS A 146 17.04 13.02 -1.78
N SER A 147 16.06 12.14 -1.93
CA SER A 147 14.75 12.49 -2.49
C SER A 147 13.97 13.40 -1.55
N VAL A 148 14.04 13.17 -0.23
CA VAL A 148 13.43 14.05 0.78
C VAL A 148 14.08 15.43 0.78
N LEU A 149 15.42 15.53 0.73
CA LEU A 149 16.11 16.83 0.66
C LEU A 149 15.73 17.61 -0.61
N GLN A 150 15.65 16.94 -1.76
CA GLN A 150 15.18 17.56 -3.00
C GLN A 150 13.71 17.97 -2.93
N LEU A 151 12.86 17.19 -2.24
CA LEU A 151 11.48 17.54 -2.01
C LEU A 151 11.34 18.81 -1.15
N ILE A 152 12.12 18.92 -0.06
CA ILE A 152 12.14 20.12 0.79
C ILE A 152 12.54 21.36 -0.02
N ASP A 153 13.56 21.24 -0.87
CA ASP A 153 13.96 22.31 -1.79
C ASP A 153 12.84 22.69 -2.77
N LEU A 154 12.16 21.71 -3.38
CA LEU A 154 11.02 21.95 -4.29
C LEU A 154 9.83 22.65 -3.60
N LEU A 155 9.54 22.29 -2.35
CA LEU A 155 8.44 22.84 -1.55
C LEU A 155 8.77 24.20 -0.91
N GLY A 156 10.07 24.47 -0.74
CA GLY A 156 10.60 25.65 -0.06
C GLY A 156 10.83 25.33 1.42
N PRO A 157 12.07 25.42 1.93
CA PRO A 157 12.39 25.07 3.32
C PRO A 157 11.54 25.79 4.36
N ASP A 158 11.16 27.05 4.11
CA ASP A 158 10.32 27.86 5.01
C ASP A 158 8.86 27.39 5.08
N ASN A 159 8.45 26.54 4.14
CA ASN A 159 7.08 25.99 4.06
C ASN A 159 7.00 24.56 4.59
N VAL A 160 8.09 23.97 5.06
CA VAL A 160 8.13 22.55 5.42
C VAL A 160 8.51 22.35 6.88
N HIS A 161 7.80 21.43 7.54
CA HIS A 161 8.27 20.78 8.75
C HIS A 161 8.50 19.30 8.47
N LEU A 162 9.69 18.79 8.73
CA LEU A 162 10.02 17.37 8.55
C LEU A 162 10.00 16.64 9.91
N SER A 163 9.12 15.67 10.06
CA SER A 163 9.04 14.79 11.22
C SER A 163 9.42 13.36 10.85
N ILE A 164 10.50 12.85 11.44
CA ILE A 164 10.95 11.47 11.26
C ILE A 164 10.98 10.80 12.62
N TYR A 165 10.34 9.63 12.70
CA TYR A 165 10.35 8.77 13.87
C TYR A 165 10.87 7.39 13.50
N GLU A 166 11.82 6.87 14.26
CA GLU A 166 12.29 5.50 14.14
C GLU A 166 12.29 4.83 15.50
N ASP A 167 11.65 3.66 15.59
CA ASP A 167 11.60 2.87 16.81
C ASP A 167 12.79 1.89 16.86
N ASN A 168 13.39 1.80 18.05
CA ASN A 168 14.50 0.91 18.37
C ASN A 168 15.63 0.88 17.31
N PRO A 169 16.11 2.06 16.83
CA PRO A 169 17.13 2.12 15.79
C PRO A 169 18.43 1.46 16.24
N THR A 170 19.13 0.83 15.29
CA THR A 170 20.50 0.36 15.50
C THR A 170 21.45 1.54 15.69
N GLU A 171 22.67 1.29 16.17
CA GLU A 171 23.69 2.35 16.25
C GLU A 171 23.99 2.96 14.86
N ALA A 172 24.02 2.13 13.81
CA ALA A 172 24.22 2.58 12.44
C ALA A 172 23.07 3.47 11.95
N ALA A 173 21.82 3.08 12.25
CA ALA A 173 20.63 3.88 11.95
C ALA A 173 20.64 5.22 12.68
N MET A 174 20.96 5.23 13.98
CA MET A 174 21.10 6.46 14.76
C MET A 174 22.16 7.41 14.17
N GLN A 175 23.31 6.88 13.74
CA GLN A 175 24.34 7.68 13.07
C GLN A 175 23.87 8.22 11.72
N SER A 176 23.12 7.42 10.94
CA SER A 176 22.55 7.85 9.67
C SER A 176 21.53 8.98 9.85
N LEU A 177 20.59 8.83 10.79
CA LEU A 177 19.62 9.87 11.15
C LEU A 177 20.32 11.16 11.60
N ALA A 178 21.39 11.07 12.39
CA ALA A 178 22.15 12.23 12.84
C ALA A 178 22.85 12.95 11.67
N ARG A 179 23.45 12.22 10.73
CA ARG A 179 24.06 12.81 9.52
C ARG A 179 23.01 13.43 8.61
N PHE A 180 21.89 12.74 8.43
CA PHE A 180 20.78 13.23 7.62
C PHE A 180 20.23 14.54 8.20
N ARG A 181 20.03 14.62 9.52
CA ARG A 181 19.60 15.83 10.23
C ARG A 181 20.50 17.03 9.97
N HIS A 182 21.81 16.84 9.81
CA HIS A 182 22.73 17.94 9.51
C HIS A 182 22.51 18.55 8.11
N ASN A 183 21.98 17.76 7.16
CA ASN A 183 21.73 18.19 5.80
C ASN A 183 20.31 18.75 5.59
N VAL A 184 19.41 18.60 6.57
CA VAL A 184 18.04 19.11 6.47
C VAL A 184 18.03 20.62 6.60
N THR A 185 17.38 21.28 5.64
CA THR A 185 17.36 22.75 5.52
C THR A 185 16.11 23.41 6.11
N CYS A 186 15.07 22.63 6.41
CA CYS A 186 13.81 23.11 6.99
C CYS A 186 13.74 22.84 8.51
N ASN A 187 12.67 23.32 9.16
CA ASN A 187 12.38 22.92 10.54
C ASN A 187 12.15 21.39 10.59
N SER A 188 12.69 20.72 11.61
CA SER A 188 12.58 19.26 11.70
C SER A 188 12.57 18.70 13.12
N THR A 189 11.89 17.58 13.25
CA THR A 189 11.86 16.73 14.45
C THR A 189 12.25 15.31 14.03
N ILE A 190 13.53 14.98 14.19
CA ILE A 190 14.07 13.67 13.83
C ILE A 190 14.45 12.95 15.11
N VAL A 191 13.73 11.85 15.42
CA VAL A 191 13.81 11.13 16.69
C VAL A 191 14.00 9.64 16.42
N GLY A 192 15.07 9.08 17.00
CA GLY A 192 15.24 7.65 17.19
C GLY A 192 15.03 7.31 18.65
N GLU A 193 14.05 6.44 18.96
CA GLU A 193 13.64 6.16 20.33
C GLU A 193 13.73 4.67 20.66
N LYS A 194 14.20 4.33 21.86
CA LYS A 194 14.04 2.99 22.42
C LYS A 194 12.61 2.81 22.97
N LEU A 195 11.70 2.35 22.11
CA LEU A 195 10.30 2.17 22.43
C LEU A 195 10.08 0.95 23.35
N ASP A 196 9.56 1.19 24.56
CA ASP A 196 9.16 0.11 25.46
C ASP A 196 7.86 -0.54 24.98
N SER A 197 7.98 -1.69 24.33
CA SER A 197 6.85 -2.48 23.83
C SER A 197 5.84 -2.90 24.91
N ASN A 198 6.21 -2.89 26.20
CA ASN A 198 5.30 -3.22 27.30
C ASN A 198 4.29 -2.10 27.58
N THR A 199 4.59 -0.87 27.15
CA THR A 199 3.67 0.27 27.28
C THR A 199 2.55 0.23 26.23
N LEU A 200 2.69 -0.62 25.22
CA LEU A 200 1.74 -0.73 24.12
C LEU A 200 0.59 -1.69 24.46
N PRO A 201 -0.64 -1.45 23.95
CA PRO A 201 -1.77 -2.33 24.19
C PRO A 201 -1.53 -3.76 23.73
N ARG A 202 -1.83 -4.73 24.62
CA ARG A 202 -1.67 -6.16 24.35
C ARG A 202 -3.02 -6.87 24.46
N VAL A 203 -3.16 -7.97 23.73
CA VAL A 203 -4.33 -8.85 23.79
C VAL A 203 -3.97 -10.19 24.41
N THR A 204 -4.89 -10.73 25.20
CA THR A 204 -4.77 -12.06 25.79
C THR A 204 -5.45 -13.08 24.90
N LEU A 205 -4.69 -14.08 24.46
CA LEU A 205 -5.20 -15.22 23.71
C LEU A 205 -6.01 -16.14 24.64
N PRO A 206 -6.92 -16.97 24.11
CA PRO A 206 -7.64 -17.97 24.91
C PRO A 206 -6.72 -19.00 25.59
N THR A 207 -5.48 -19.15 25.10
CA THR A 207 -4.42 -19.96 25.73
C THR A 207 -3.84 -19.32 27.00
N GLY A 208 -4.22 -18.08 27.33
CA GLY A 208 -3.68 -17.28 28.43
C GLY A 208 -2.45 -16.45 28.06
N GLU A 209 -1.89 -16.63 26.86
CA GLU A 209 -0.72 -15.89 26.39
C GLU A 209 -1.07 -14.44 26.02
N THR A 210 -0.22 -13.48 26.41
CA THR A 210 -0.41 -12.07 26.07
C THR A 210 0.51 -11.62 24.93
N ARG A 211 -0.08 -11.12 23.83
CA ARG A 211 0.62 -10.71 22.60
C ARG A 211 0.41 -9.22 22.28
N LEU A 212 1.42 -8.55 21.73
CA LEU A 212 1.28 -7.22 21.15
C LEU A 212 0.67 -7.33 19.75
N LYS A 213 -0.48 -6.69 19.52
CA LYS A 213 -1.05 -6.61 18.17
C LYS A 213 -0.15 -5.75 17.29
N ARG A 214 0.14 -6.27 16.11
CA ARG A 214 0.97 -5.61 15.11
C ARG A 214 0.40 -4.26 14.68
N ILE A 215 -0.91 -4.18 14.46
CA ILE A 215 -1.55 -2.93 14.02
C ILE A 215 -1.55 -1.89 15.14
N ALA A 216 -1.65 -2.31 16.41
CA ALA A 216 -1.50 -1.39 17.54
C ALA A 216 -0.11 -0.75 17.56
N PHE A 217 0.94 -1.55 17.35
CA PHE A 217 2.31 -1.04 17.19
C PHE A 217 2.44 -0.08 15.99
N LEU A 218 1.92 -0.44 14.81
CA LEU A 218 2.00 0.41 13.61
C LEU A 218 1.25 1.74 13.77
N ALA A 219 0.08 1.72 14.42
CA ALA A 219 -0.67 2.93 14.73
C ALA A 219 0.11 3.86 15.67
N GLU A 220 0.76 3.30 16.69
CA GLU A 220 1.58 4.07 17.63
C GLU A 220 2.75 4.76 16.95
N VAL A 221 3.57 4.04 16.17
CA VAL A 221 4.76 4.64 15.53
C VAL A 221 4.38 5.74 14.52
N ARG A 222 3.24 5.60 13.83
CA ARG A 222 2.71 6.67 12.94
C ARG A 222 2.20 7.87 13.70
N ASN A 223 1.57 7.65 14.86
CA ASN A 223 1.15 8.74 15.74
C ASN A 223 2.36 9.48 16.34
N ARG A 224 3.45 8.78 16.68
CA ARG A 224 4.69 9.42 17.11
C ARG A 224 5.35 10.24 16.02
N ALA A 225 5.35 9.75 14.78
CA ALA A 225 5.78 10.55 13.62
C ALA A 225 4.90 11.79 13.40
N LEU A 226 3.61 11.74 13.72
CA LEU A 226 2.69 12.88 13.59
C LEU A 226 2.80 13.88 14.75
N ALA A 227 3.06 13.40 15.97
CA ALA A 227 2.91 14.14 17.21
C ALA A 227 3.51 15.56 17.20
N PRO A 228 4.66 15.84 16.55
CA PRO A 228 5.19 17.20 16.50
C PRO A 228 4.24 18.25 15.89
N ILE A 229 3.26 17.84 15.08
CA ILE A 229 2.26 18.75 14.47
C ILE A 229 1.47 19.55 15.51
N ASP A 230 1.25 19.00 16.70
CA ASP A 230 0.48 19.62 17.78
C ASP A 230 1.25 20.71 18.54
N HIS A 231 2.57 20.78 18.34
CA HIS A 231 3.46 21.61 19.15
C HIS A 231 4.26 22.62 18.35
N GLN A 232 4.13 22.65 17.01
CA GLN A 232 4.85 23.63 16.19
C GLN A 232 4.24 25.03 16.23
N GLY A 233 2.98 25.19 16.65
CA GLY A 233 2.26 26.47 16.56
C GLY A 233 2.05 26.97 15.13
N VAL A 234 2.19 26.07 14.13
CA VAL A 234 2.00 26.36 12.70
C VAL A 234 0.71 25.72 12.23
N LYS A 235 -0.13 26.51 11.54
CA LYS A 235 -1.27 25.97 10.79
C LYS A 235 -0.73 25.39 9.49
N PHE A 236 -0.73 24.07 9.37
CA PHE A 236 -0.33 23.40 8.14
C PHE A 236 -1.53 23.32 7.20
N ASP A 237 -1.27 23.33 5.90
CA ASP A 237 -2.28 23.14 4.87
C ASP A 237 -2.34 21.66 4.45
N LYS A 238 -1.17 21.02 4.33
CA LYS A 238 -1.03 19.63 3.90
C LYS A 238 -0.18 18.81 4.86
N ILE A 239 -0.52 17.52 4.98
CA ILE A 239 0.37 16.50 5.55
C ILE A 239 0.81 15.58 4.42
N LEU A 240 2.10 15.27 4.33
CA LEU A 240 2.62 14.21 3.47
C LEU A 240 3.20 13.10 4.33
N TYR A 241 2.55 11.93 4.35
CA TYR A 241 3.14 10.74 4.92
C TYR A 241 4.03 10.02 3.92
N LEU A 242 5.23 9.62 4.38
CA LEU A 242 6.20 8.85 3.62
C LEU A 242 6.58 7.58 4.38
N ASN A 243 6.42 6.43 3.73
CA ASN A 243 7.06 5.19 4.16
C ASN A 243 8.55 5.17 3.68
N ASP A 244 9.21 4.05 3.93
CA ASP A 244 10.53 3.62 3.42
C ASP A 244 10.53 3.28 1.92
N VAL A 245 9.89 4.11 1.09
CA VAL A 245 9.79 3.93 -0.37
C VAL A 245 10.69 4.91 -1.11
N ASN A 246 11.35 4.47 -2.17
CA ASN A 246 11.99 5.34 -3.14
C ASN A 246 10.94 5.99 -4.05
N PHE A 247 11.09 7.29 -4.29
CA PHE A 247 10.15 8.09 -5.08
C PHE A 247 10.88 9.19 -5.86
N HIS A 248 10.22 9.74 -6.88
CA HIS A 248 10.69 10.96 -7.54
C HIS A 248 10.13 12.19 -6.80
N PRO A 249 10.95 13.17 -6.40
CA PRO A 249 10.47 14.33 -5.63
C PRO A 249 9.36 15.11 -6.35
N ILE A 250 9.43 15.25 -7.67
CA ILE A 250 8.39 15.92 -8.45
C ILE A 250 7.03 15.19 -8.39
N ASP A 251 7.05 13.86 -8.24
CA ASP A 251 5.83 13.08 -8.12
C ASP A 251 5.17 13.30 -6.75
N ALA A 252 5.95 13.52 -5.68
CA ALA A 252 5.42 13.89 -4.36
C ALA A 252 4.78 15.29 -4.38
N VAL A 253 5.40 16.25 -5.07
CA VAL A 253 4.83 17.60 -5.27
C VAL A 253 3.52 17.53 -6.05
N GLN A 254 3.47 16.72 -7.11
CA GLN A 254 2.24 16.52 -7.89
C GLN A 254 1.14 15.80 -7.09
N LEU A 255 1.50 14.89 -6.19
CA LEU A 255 0.53 14.32 -5.27
C LEU A 255 -0.12 15.40 -4.40
N LEU A 256 0.69 16.32 -3.86
CA LEU A 256 0.25 17.42 -2.98
C LEU A 256 -0.60 18.50 -3.69
N PHE A 257 -0.21 18.89 -4.92
CA PHE A 257 -0.72 20.11 -5.55
C PHE A 257 -1.37 19.92 -6.93
N ALA A 258 -1.31 18.72 -7.51
CA ALA A 258 -1.86 18.47 -8.85
C ALA A 258 -2.95 17.39 -8.87
N THR A 259 -3.11 16.58 -7.82
CA THR A 259 -4.13 15.51 -7.81
C THR A 259 -5.52 16.06 -7.55
N ASN A 260 -6.47 15.73 -8.44
CA ASN A 260 -7.88 16.13 -8.32
C ASN A 260 -8.06 17.65 -8.09
N ILE A 261 -7.44 18.46 -8.95
CA ILE A 261 -7.59 19.91 -8.87
C ILE A 261 -8.99 20.37 -9.29
N ASP A 262 -9.52 21.38 -8.61
CA ASP A 262 -10.78 22.03 -8.96
C ASP A 262 -10.58 23.16 -9.99
N SER A 263 -11.66 23.88 -10.31
CA SER A 263 -11.63 25.01 -11.25
C SER A 263 -10.77 26.20 -10.80
N THR A 264 -10.38 26.26 -9.53
CA THR A 264 -9.47 27.28 -8.98
C THR A 264 -7.99 26.87 -9.10
N GLY A 265 -7.72 25.64 -9.55
CA GLY A 265 -6.38 25.06 -9.65
C GLY A 265 -5.87 24.46 -8.33
N ARG A 266 -6.69 24.43 -7.27
CA ARG A 266 -6.32 23.85 -5.98
C ARG A 266 -6.81 22.42 -5.85
N THR A 267 -6.11 21.62 -5.05
CA THR A 267 -6.47 20.22 -4.85
C THR A 267 -7.73 20.09 -4.01
N ASN A 268 -8.65 19.23 -4.45
CA ASN A 268 -9.90 18.95 -3.76
C ASN A 268 -9.95 17.47 -3.33
N TYR A 269 -9.30 17.14 -2.22
CA TYR A 269 -9.33 15.81 -1.65
C TYR A 269 -9.24 15.90 -0.13
N GLY A 270 -9.77 14.90 0.58
CA GLY A 270 -9.42 14.67 1.97
C GLY A 270 -8.09 13.92 2.08
N ALA A 271 -7.87 12.94 1.19
CA ALA A 271 -6.59 12.26 1.00
C ALA A 271 -6.32 11.87 -0.46
N ALA A 272 -5.05 11.85 -0.84
CA ALA A 272 -4.57 11.37 -2.14
C ALA A 272 -3.33 10.48 -1.95
N CYS A 273 -3.36 9.25 -2.46
CA CYS A 273 -2.27 8.28 -2.29
C CYS A 273 -1.54 7.94 -3.59
N ALA A 274 -0.27 7.62 -3.48
CA ALA A 274 0.52 7.02 -4.54
C ALA A 274 0.17 5.52 -4.75
N LEU A 275 0.79 4.91 -5.76
CA LEU A 275 0.83 3.45 -5.94
C LEU A 275 2.23 2.91 -5.64
N ASP A 276 2.34 1.93 -4.73
CA ASP A 276 3.61 1.32 -4.37
C ASP A 276 3.85 -0.05 -5.00
N PHE A 277 5.12 -0.32 -5.29
CA PHE A 277 5.53 -1.52 -5.99
C PHE A 277 6.62 -2.25 -5.22
N ILE A 278 6.38 -3.52 -4.94
CA ILE A 278 7.38 -4.43 -4.39
C ILE A 278 8.28 -5.03 -5.48
N ASN A 279 7.78 -5.07 -6.71
CA ASN A 279 8.54 -5.34 -7.93
C ASN A 279 7.84 -4.64 -9.11
N ALA A 280 8.45 -4.67 -10.29
CA ALA A 280 8.05 -3.84 -11.43
C ALA A 280 6.62 -4.06 -11.97
N PHE A 281 5.87 -5.07 -11.51
CA PHE A 281 4.48 -5.31 -11.91
C PHE A 281 3.52 -5.60 -10.74
N LYS A 282 4.04 -5.85 -9.52
CA LYS A 282 3.25 -6.26 -8.35
C LYS A 282 2.97 -5.05 -7.45
N TYR A 283 1.70 -4.66 -7.40
CA TYR A 283 1.16 -3.70 -6.43
C TYR A 283 1.21 -4.28 -5.01
N TYR A 284 1.64 -3.48 -4.06
CA TYR A 284 1.99 -3.97 -2.73
C TYR A 284 0.92 -3.70 -1.65
N ASP A 285 0.45 -2.46 -1.47
CA ASP A 285 -0.40 -2.02 -0.34
C ASP A 285 -1.87 -2.47 -0.39
N ARG A 286 -2.11 -3.77 -0.57
CA ARG A 286 -3.47 -4.35 -0.66
C ARG A 286 -4.22 -4.39 0.68
N PHE A 287 -3.51 -4.40 1.81
CA PHE A 287 -4.16 -4.44 3.12
C PHE A 287 -4.85 -3.12 3.48
N ALA A 288 -4.25 -1.98 3.13
CA ALA A 288 -4.84 -0.65 3.33
C ALA A 288 -5.87 -0.31 2.25
N THR A 289 -5.65 -0.75 1.00
CA THR A 289 -6.44 -0.27 -0.14
C THR A 289 -7.78 -0.97 -0.28
N ARG A 290 -8.84 -0.16 -0.42
CA ARG A 290 -10.22 -0.61 -0.62
C ARG A 290 -10.83 0.13 -1.79
N ASP A 291 -11.49 -0.59 -2.69
CA ASP A 291 -12.18 0.02 -3.81
C ASP A 291 -13.33 0.92 -3.34
N TYR A 292 -14.01 1.58 -4.27
CA TYR A 292 -15.09 2.51 -4.00
C TYR A 292 -16.25 1.90 -3.20
N ASP A 293 -16.50 0.60 -3.36
CA ASP A 293 -17.56 -0.11 -2.64
C ASP A 293 -17.06 -0.73 -1.33
N GLY A 294 -15.78 -0.56 -0.98
CA GLY A 294 -15.17 -1.11 0.22
C GLY A 294 -14.60 -2.52 0.07
N HIS A 295 -14.53 -3.05 -1.15
CA HIS A 295 -13.93 -4.36 -1.38
C HIS A 295 -12.40 -4.30 -1.38
N VAL A 296 -11.78 -5.43 -1.04
CA VAL A 296 -10.36 -5.65 -1.26
C VAL A 296 -10.02 -5.61 -2.76
N THR A 297 -8.78 -5.24 -3.07
CA THR A 297 -8.25 -5.32 -4.44
C THR A 297 -8.22 -6.77 -4.95
N GLY A 298 -8.28 -6.94 -6.27
CA GLY A 298 -8.07 -8.22 -6.94
C GLY A 298 -6.60 -8.62 -6.93
N ILE A 299 -6.23 -9.55 -7.82
CA ILE A 299 -4.82 -9.93 -8.04
C ILE A 299 -3.91 -8.70 -8.22
N PRO A 300 -2.65 -8.76 -7.76
CA PRO A 300 -1.84 -7.58 -7.45
C PRO A 300 -1.18 -6.92 -8.68
N PHE A 301 -1.84 -6.91 -9.84
CA PHE A 301 -1.34 -6.24 -11.04
C PHE A 301 -2.48 -5.50 -11.74
N PHE A 302 -2.13 -4.61 -12.66
CA PHE A 302 -3.10 -3.73 -13.33
C PHE A 302 -4.32 -4.49 -13.87
N PRO A 303 -5.55 -4.00 -13.67
CA PRO A 303 -5.93 -2.69 -13.09
C PRO A 303 -6.19 -2.71 -11.57
N TYR A 304 -5.68 -3.71 -10.85
CA TYR A 304 -5.72 -3.86 -9.38
C TYR A 304 -7.12 -4.06 -8.76
N PHE A 305 -8.17 -3.39 -9.26
CA PHE A 305 -9.54 -3.49 -8.77
C PHE A 305 -10.38 -4.44 -9.61
N THR A 306 -11.24 -5.20 -8.94
CA THR A 306 -12.14 -6.16 -9.56
C THR A 306 -13.31 -5.48 -10.28
N SER A 307 -14.10 -6.25 -11.02
CA SER A 307 -15.34 -5.79 -11.65
C SER A 307 -16.57 -5.96 -10.75
N ALA A 308 -16.39 -6.34 -9.47
CA ALA A 308 -17.48 -6.50 -8.51
C ALA A 308 -18.09 -5.15 -8.09
N GLY A 309 -19.31 -5.20 -7.56
CA GLY A 309 -20.04 -4.00 -7.11
C GLY A 309 -20.32 -3.01 -8.25
N SER A 310 -20.13 -1.74 -7.96
CA SER A 310 -20.22 -0.63 -8.93
C SER A 310 -19.05 -0.61 -9.93
N ALA A 311 -17.94 -1.26 -9.58
CA ALA A 311 -16.66 -1.25 -10.29
C ALA A 311 -16.13 0.16 -10.58
N ILE A 312 -16.49 1.17 -9.77
CA ILE A 312 -16.11 2.57 -9.97
C ILE A 312 -14.58 2.73 -10.01
N SER A 313 -13.86 2.21 -9.01
CA SER A 313 -12.38 2.32 -8.98
C SER A 313 -11.73 1.64 -10.18
N ARG A 314 -12.27 0.50 -10.64
CA ARG A 314 -11.78 -0.19 -11.85
C ARG A 314 -12.01 0.67 -13.09
N LYS A 315 -13.19 1.25 -13.25
CA LYS A 315 -13.53 2.13 -14.39
C LYS A 315 -12.61 3.34 -14.41
N ASP A 316 -12.40 3.97 -13.26
CA ASP A 316 -11.50 5.11 -13.09
C ASP A 316 -10.03 4.75 -13.47
N ILE A 317 -9.52 3.59 -13.01
CA ILE A 317 -8.18 3.11 -13.44
C ILE A 317 -8.10 2.91 -14.95
N LEU A 318 -9.12 2.27 -15.54
CA LEU A 318 -9.14 1.98 -16.97
C LEU A 318 -9.31 3.24 -17.83
N SER A 319 -9.93 4.29 -17.29
CA SER A 319 -10.06 5.61 -17.92
C SER A 319 -8.84 6.51 -17.75
N GLN A 320 -7.81 6.05 -17.04
CA GLN A 320 -6.57 6.78 -16.78
C GLN A 320 -6.75 8.11 -16.03
N THR A 321 -7.71 8.20 -15.10
CA THR A 321 -7.81 9.40 -14.23
C THR A 321 -6.68 9.41 -13.19
N ASP A 322 -6.24 10.62 -12.82
CA ASP A 322 -5.34 10.90 -11.69
C ASP A 322 -6.05 10.81 -10.33
N ALA A 323 -7.39 10.82 -10.33
CA ALA A 323 -8.24 10.82 -9.15
C ALA A 323 -9.12 9.57 -9.10
N VAL A 324 -8.50 8.39 -8.99
CA VAL A 324 -9.25 7.12 -8.88
C VAL A 324 -9.97 7.09 -7.55
N ARG A 325 -11.30 7.07 -7.56
CA ARG A 325 -12.11 7.08 -6.34
C ARG A 325 -11.98 5.75 -5.61
N VAL A 326 -11.66 5.82 -4.32
CA VAL A 326 -11.47 4.66 -3.44
C VAL A 326 -12.06 4.93 -2.06
N ARG A 327 -12.30 3.87 -1.28
CA ARG A 327 -12.62 4.01 0.15
C ARG A 327 -11.38 4.22 0.98
N SER A 328 -10.25 3.65 0.56
CA SER A 328 -8.98 3.84 1.25
C SER A 328 -7.81 3.47 0.35
N CYS A 329 -6.68 4.13 0.60
CA CYS A 329 -5.37 3.81 0.04
C CYS A 329 -4.27 4.25 1.01
N TRP A 330 -3.03 3.79 0.78
CA TRP A 330 -1.84 4.28 1.46
C TRP A 330 -0.68 4.41 0.47
N GLY A 331 -0.32 3.30 -0.17
CA GLY A 331 0.55 3.26 -1.35
C GLY A 331 1.94 3.83 -1.11
N GLY A 332 2.46 3.68 0.11
CA GLY A 332 3.78 4.16 0.52
C GLY A 332 3.97 5.68 0.64
N MET A 333 3.08 6.49 0.04
CA MET A 333 3.10 7.94 0.10
C MET A 333 1.68 8.48 -0.03
N VAL A 334 1.23 9.29 0.95
CA VAL A 334 -0.13 9.84 0.96
C VAL A 334 -0.13 11.28 1.43
N ALA A 335 -0.91 12.11 0.75
CA ALA A 335 -1.17 13.49 1.10
C ALA A 335 -2.55 13.62 1.77
N TYR A 336 -2.66 14.41 2.83
CA TYR A 336 -3.91 14.76 3.51
C TYR A 336 -4.08 16.27 3.61
N GLU A 337 -5.32 16.73 3.76
CA GLU A 337 -5.57 18.08 4.29
C GLU A 337 -5.25 18.11 5.80
N ALA A 338 -4.34 18.99 6.19
CA ALA A 338 -3.79 18.97 7.55
C ALA A 338 -4.80 19.36 8.63
N HIS A 339 -5.82 20.17 8.29
CA HIS A 339 -6.78 20.66 9.26
C HIS A 339 -7.57 19.55 9.98
N TRP A 340 -7.75 18.38 9.36
CA TRP A 340 -8.38 17.23 10.02
C TRP A 340 -7.53 16.60 11.14
N PHE A 341 -6.24 16.90 11.15
CA PHE A 341 -5.22 16.34 12.05
C PHE A 341 -4.68 17.36 13.04
N GLN A 342 -5.23 18.58 13.04
CA GLN A 342 -4.83 19.68 13.92
C GLN A 342 -6.01 20.19 14.72
N ASP A 343 -5.75 20.61 15.96
CA ASP A 343 -6.76 21.28 16.78
C ASP A 343 -7.00 22.69 16.23
N GLN A 344 -8.14 22.88 15.57
CA GLN A 344 -8.47 24.14 14.93
C GLN A 344 -8.65 25.30 15.93
N THR A 345 -8.99 25.00 17.19
CA THR A 345 -9.20 26.03 18.21
C THR A 345 -7.93 26.81 18.55
N GLN A 346 -6.76 26.26 18.23
CA GLN A 346 -5.48 26.95 18.39
C GLN A 346 -5.24 28.05 17.35
N PHE A 347 -6.00 28.02 16.24
CA PHE A 347 -5.83 28.93 15.10
C PHE A 347 -7.05 29.81 14.83
N GLU A 348 -8.14 29.62 15.57
CA GLU A 348 -9.29 30.52 15.55
C GLU A 348 -8.91 31.81 16.29
N GLU A 349 -9.01 32.96 15.61
CA GLU A 349 -8.91 34.25 16.27
C GLU A 349 -10.04 34.34 17.32
N LYS A 350 -9.70 34.70 18.56
CA LYS A 350 -10.69 35.01 19.60
C LYS A 350 -11.50 36.23 19.15
N HIS A 351 -12.55 36.02 18.37
CA HIS A 351 -13.57 37.04 18.18
C HIS A 351 -14.30 37.22 19.52
N ALA A 352 -13.94 38.29 20.22
CA ALA A 352 -14.76 38.80 21.30
C ALA A 352 -16.11 39.22 20.67
N ASN A 353 -17.18 38.54 21.07
CA ASN A 353 -18.60 38.81 20.76
C ASN A 353 -19.28 37.93 19.70
N ASP A 354 -19.16 36.60 19.79
CA ASP A 354 -20.22 35.73 19.25
C ASP A 354 -20.77 34.77 20.30
N THR A 355 -21.54 35.32 21.23
CA THR A 355 -22.57 34.57 21.94
C THR A 355 -23.72 34.30 20.97
N ASN A 356 -23.62 33.26 20.13
CA ASN A 356 -24.73 32.46 19.60
C ASN A 356 -24.27 31.55 18.43
N ALA A 357 -23.57 30.46 18.76
CA ALA A 357 -23.52 29.28 17.91
C ALA A 357 -23.58 28.03 18.78
N VAL A 358 -24.80 27.69 19.23
CA VAL A 358 -25.11 26.32 19.63
C VAL A 358 -25.01 25.48 18.37
N GLN A 359 -24.18 24.44 18.38
CA GLN A 359 -24.55 23.08 17.96
C GLN A 359 -23.52 22.09 18.49
N VAL A 360 -24.06 21.08 19.14
CA VAL A 360 -23.39 20.01 19.90
C VAL A 360 -22.66 19.08 18.92
N THR A 361 -21.53 19.53 18.37
CA THR A 361 -20.51 18.57 17.92
C THR A 361 -19.84 18.06 19.18
N SER A 362 -20.07 16.78 19.50
CA SER A 362 -19.38 16.08 20.59
C SER A 362 -17.88 16.44 20.60
N LEU A 363 -17.28 16.66 21.78
CA LEU A 363 -15.83 16.90 21.91
C LEU A 363 -14.97 15.88 21.12
N LYS A 364 -15.48 14.66 20.93
CA LYS A 364 -14.84 13.61 20.11
C LYS A 364 -14.82 13.90 18.61
N GLN A 365 -15.79 14.66 18.07
CA GLN A 365 -15.80 15.11 16.67
C GLN A 365 -14.81 16.25 16.40
N ARG A 366 -14.36 16.97 17.43
CA ARG A 366 -13.37 18.06 17.31
C ARG A 366 -11.92 17.60 17.52
N ALA A 367 -11.69 16.52 18.25
CA ALA A 367 -10.35 16.01 18.52
C ALA A 367 -9.59 15.74 17.20
N PRO A 368 -8.29 16.02 17.06
CA PRO A 368 -7.55 15.69 15.84
C PRO A 368 -7.61 14.21 15.42
N LEU A 369 -7.57 13.92 14.12
CA LEU A 369 -7.46 12.55 13.61
C LEU A 369 -6.12 11.92 14.02
N ARG A 370 -6.16 10.68 14.51
CA ARG A 370 -5.00 9.87 14.89
C ARG A 370 -5.20 8.43 14.44
N PHE A 371 -4.09 7.75 14.14
CA PHE A 371 -4.12 6.34 13.78
C PHE A 371 -4.62 5.51 14.95
N ARG A 372 -5.42 4.49 14.65
CA ARG A 372 -5.96 3.55 15.62
C ARG A 372 -5.89 2.14 15.05
N TYR A 373 -6.21 1.17 15.90
CA TYR A 373 -6.27 -0.25 15.54
C TYR A 373 -7.61 -0.83 16.00
N GLU A 374 -7.94 -2.03 15.53
CA GLU A 374 -9.12 -2.78 16.00
C GLU A 374 -8.77 -3.55 17.27
N GLU A 375 -9.55 -3.36 18.33
CA GLU A 375 -9.31 -3.99 19.65
C GLU A 375 -9.76 -5.46 19.69
N GLU A 376 -10.64 -5.86 18.77
CA GLU A 376 -11.17 -7.22 18.71
C GLU A 376 -10.07 -8.24 18.39
N LEU A 377 -10.13 -9.40 19.05
CA LEU A 377 -9.05 -10.37 19.06
C LEU A 377 -8.76 -10.98 17.68
N TYR A 378 -9.80 -11.38 16.95
CA TYR A 378 -9.67 -12.09 15.66
C TYR A 378 -10.10 -11.25 14.46
N TRP A 379 -10.11 -9.93 14.62
CA TRP A 379 -10.38 -9.00 13.54
C TRP A 379 -9.24 -7.98 13.45
N GLU A 380 -8.60 -7.92 12.28
CA GLU A 380 -7.54 -6.96 12.00
C GLU A 380 -7.94 -6.07 10.83
N ALA A 381 -7.72 -4.77 10.99
CA ALA A 381 -7.89 -3.77 9.96
C ALA A 381 -6.63 -2.91 9.88
N SER A 382 -6.23 -2.50 8.69
CA SER A 382 -5.07 -1.61 8.53
C SER A 382 -5.33 -0.28 9.20
N GLU A 383 -4.38 0.19 10.02
CA GLU A 383 -4.38 1.53 10.60
C GLU A 383 -4.46 2.62 9.52
N CYS A 384 -3.84 2.38 8.36
CA CYS A 384 -3.90 3.26 7.19
C CYS A 384 -5.28 3.26 6.51
N CYS A 385 -6.05 2.18 6.66
CA CYS A 385 -7.44 2.16 6.20
C CYS A 385 -8.37 2.84 7.21
N LEU A 386 -8.18 2.56 8.50
CA LEU A 386 -8.99 3.13 9.57
C LEU A 386 -8.90 4.65 9.61
N ILE A 387 -7.72 5.24 9.41
CA ILE A 387 -7.57 6.70 9.37
C ILE A 387 -8.36 7.35 8.22
N ASN A 388 -8.43 6.69 7.05
CA ASN A 388 -9.23 7.14 5.91
C ASN A 388 -10.73 6.99 6.16
N ALA A 389 -11.14 5.94 6.88
CA ALA A 389 -12.53 5.75 7.28
C ALA A 389 -12.97 6.80 8.31
N ASP A 390 -12.11 7.11 9.28
CA ASP A 390 -12.36 8.16 10.28
C ASP A 390 -12.44 9.54 9.60
N LEU A 391 -11.59 9.80 8.61
CA LEU A 391 -11.64 11.01 7.80
C LEU A 391 -12.96 11.13 7.02
N GLN A 392 -13.37 10.08 6.32
CA GLN A 392 -14.66 10.06 5.60
C GLN A 392 -15.85 10.30 6.53
N TYR A 393 -15.85 9.64 7.68
CA TYR A 393 -16.89 9.80 8.68
C TYR A 393 -16.92 11.22 9.24
N ARG A 394 -15.77 11.85 9.49
CA ARG A 394 -15.72 13.25 9.92
C ARG A 394 -16.24 14.23 8.88
N ARG A 395 -15.93 13.98 7.61
CA ARG A 395 -16.35 14.85 6.51
C ARG A 395 -17.85 14.78 6.24
N THR A 396 -18.47 13.63 6.46
CA THR A 396 -19.82 13.36 5.94
C THR A 396 -20.83 12.85 6.97
N GLY A 397 -20.36 12.43 8.15
CA GLY A 397 -21.19 11.77 9.16
C GLY A 397 -21.65 10.36 8.79
N ARG A 398 -21.13 9.76 7.71
CA ARG A 398 -21.51 8.43 7.21
C ARG A 398 -20.33 7.49 7.10
N GLY A 399 -20.53 6.19 7.29
CA GLY A 399 -19.49 5.17 7.14
C GLY A 399 -19.05 5.00 5.69
N MET A 400 -20.00 4.97 4.77
CA MET A 400 -19.74 4.87 3.33
C MET A 400 -20.49 5.95 2.54
N PRO A 401 -20.04 7.23 2.56
CA PRO A 401 -20.66 8.31 1.79
C PRO A 401 -20.52 8.09 0.27
N ALA A 402 -21.36 8.75 -0.55
CA ALA A 402 -21.19 8.68 -2.01
C ALA A 402 -19.82 9.26 -2.44
N GLU A 403 -19.48 10.45 -1.96
CA GLU A 403 -18.16 11.04 -2.18
C GLU A 403 -17.25 10.69 -0.99
N SER A 404 -16.34 9.72 -1.17
CA SER A 404 -15.30 9.44 -0.17
C SER A 404 -14.32 10.62 -0.04
N GLY A 405 -14.08 11.29 -1.17
CA GLY A 405 -13.01 12.26 -1.38
C GLY A 405 -11.63 11.74 -0.96
N ILE A 406 -11.42 10.42 -1.09
CA ILE A 406 -10.15 9.73 -0.99
C ILE A 406 -9.81 9.20 -2.39
N TYR A 407 -8.62 9.54 -2.87
CA TYR A 407 -8.22 9.23 -4.24
C TYR A 407 -6.90 8.47 -4.28
N LEU A 408 -6.81 7.50 -5.17
CA LEU A 408 -5.57 6.85 -5.55
C LEU A 408 -5.08 7.48 -6.85
N ASN A 409 -3.79 7.82 -6.93
CA ASN A 409 -3.19 8.45 -8.10
C ASN A 409 -2.17 7.54 -8.81
N PRO A 410 -2.53 6.89 -9.92
CA PRO A 410 -1.64 5.94 -10.59
C PRO A 410 -0.53 6.57 -11.44
N TYR A 411 -0.55 7.91 -11.64
CA TYR A 411 0.59 8.62 -12.22
C TYR A 411 1.78 8.65 -11.27
N ILE A 412 1.49 8.71 -9.96
CA ILE A 412 2.46 8.78 -8.88
C ILE A 412 2.78 7.36 -8.41
N ARG A 413 3.96 6.86 -8.80
CA ARG A 413 4.40 5.50 -8.45
C ARG A 413 5.67 5.54 -7.63
N VAL A 414 5.67 4.80 -6.53
CA VAL A 414 6.80 4.64 -5.63
C VAL A 414 7.22 3.17 -5.57
N ALA A 415 8.44 2.89 -5.15
CA ALA A 415 8.90 1.52 -5.02
C ALA A 415 9.86 1.38 -3.87
N TYR A 416 9.88 0.20 -3.27
CA TYR A 416 10.75 -0.06 -2.12
C TYR A 416 12.20 -0.38 -2.48
N ASP A 417 12.58 -0.29 -3.75
CA ASP A 417 13.96 -0.35 -4.21
C ASP A 417 14.13 0.49 -5.48
N GLU A 418 15.31 1.09 -5.62
CA GLU A 418 15.64 2.02 -6.73
C GLU A 418 15.52 1.34 -8.10
N LYS A 419 15.87 0.04 -8.17
CA LYS A 419 15.79 -0.71 -9.41
C LYS A 419 14.34 -0.83 -9.85
N THR A 420 13.44 -1.28 -8.98
CA THR A 420 12.01 -1.35 -9.28
C THR A 420 11.50 0.01 -9.72
N LEU A 421 11.78 1.09 -8.97
CA LEU A 421 11.36 2.46 -9.32
C LEU A 421 11.76 2.84 -10.75
N SER A 422 13.01 2.57 -11.13
CA SER A 422 13.54 2.89 -12.48
C SER A 422 12.81 2.15 -13.62
N TRP A 423 12.26 0.97 -13.33
CA TRP A 423 11.54 0.15 -14.31
C TRP A 423 10.05 0.51 -14.44
N LEU A 424 9.44 1.19 -13.45
CA LEU A 424 8.00 1.47 -13.45
C LEU A 424 7.54 2.33 -14.62
N ASN A 425 8.37 3.24 -15.13
CA ASN A 425 8.06 4.06 -16.30
C ASN A 425 8.00 3.24 -17.60
N PHE A 426 8.76 2.14 -17.66
CA PHE A 426 8.76 1.25 -18.80
C PHE A 426 7.63 0.23 -18.72
N ILE A 427 7.49 -0.46 -17.57
CA ILE A 427 6.51 -1.56 -17.41
C ILE A 427 5.06 -1.08 -17.39
N ARG A 428 4.81 0.18 -17.00
CA ARG A 428 3.45 0.73 -17.06
C ARG A 428 2.89 0.78 -18.48
N ARG A 429 3.73 0.95 -19.50
CA ARG A 429 3.29 1.14 -20.89
C ARG A 429 2.33 0.04 -21.38
N PRO A 430 2.69 -1.26 -21.36
CA PRO A 430 1.81 -2.33 -21.83
C PRO A 430 0.77 -2.83 -20.81
N GLU A 431 0.75 -2.33 -19.57
CA GLU A 431 0.01 -2.95 -18.46
C GLU A 431 -1.51 -3.05 -18.70
N ARG A 432 -2.06 -2.24 -19.62
CA ARG A 432 -3.48 -2.33 -20.01
C ARG A 432 -3.87 -3.69 -20.59
N LEU A 433 -2.93 -4.42 -21.19
CA LEU A 433 -3.15 -5.79 -21.65
C LEU A 433 -3.52 -6.74 -20.51
N TYR A 434 -3.09 -6.44 -19.29
CA TYR A 434 -3.36 -7.28 -18.13
C TYR A 434 -4.82 -7.24 -17.69
N SER A 435 -5.60 -6.23 -18.13
CA SER A 435 -7.03 -6.13 -17.81
C SER A 435 -7.83 -7.38 -18.21
N VAL A 436 -7.56 -7.93 -19.40
CA VAL A 436 -8.20 -9.17 -19.90
C VAL A 436 -7.81 -10.37 -19.05
N ILE A 437 -6.53 -10.49 -18.69
CA ILE A 437 -6.05 -11.55 -17.80
C ILE A 437 -6.72 -11.42 -16.42
N HIS A 438 -6.87 -10.19 -15.95
CA HIS A 438 -7.45 -9.87 -14.65
C HIS A 438 -8.96 -10.15 -14.58
N ASP A 439 -9.69 -9.97 -15.68
CA ASP A 439 -11.12 -10.32 -15.78
C ASP A 439 -11.35 -11.84 -15.73
N ILE A 440 -10.39 -12.63 -16.21
CA ILE A 440 -10.46 -14.10 -16.16
C ILE A 440 -10.02 -14.62 -14.79
N LEU A 441 -8.86 -14.14 -14.29
CA LEU A 441 -8.23 -14.74 -13.12
C LEU A 441 -8.91 -14.37 -11.82
N ASN A 442 -9.45 -13.16 -11.66
CA ASN A 442 -10.07 -12.77 -10.39
C ASN A 442 -11.24 -13.66 -9.98
N PRO A 443 -12.26 -13.87 -10.82
CA PRO A 443 -13.35 -14.79 -10.48
C PRO A 443 -12.83 -16.21 -10.24
N MET A 444 -11.83 -16.66 -11.01
CA MET A 444 -11.24 -18.00 -10.88
C MET A 444 -10.57 -18.23 -9.52
N VAL A 445 -9.96 -17.20 -8.94
CA VAL A 445 -9.30 -17.28 -7.62
C VAL A 445 -10.17 -16.76 -6.47
N GLY A 446 -11.42 -16.35 -6.75
CA GLY A 446 -12.39 -15.92 -5.73
C GLY A 446 -12.26 -14.47 -5.27
N PHE A 447 -11.79 -13.55 -6.13
CA PHE A 447 -11.78 -12.11 -5.82
C PHE A 447 -13.03 -11.36 -6.32
N PRO A 448 -13.51 -10.34 -5.58
CA PRO A 448 -13.04 -9.95 -4.24
C PRO A 448 -13.49 -10.98 -3.19
N GLY A 449 -12.68 -11.15 -2.15
CA GLY A 449 -13.06 -12.02 -1.03
C GLY A 449 -14.25 -11.42 -0.25
N PRO A 450 -15.07 -12.26 0.41
CA PRO A 450 -16.19 -11.78 1.21
C PRO A 450 -15.71 -10.95 2.39
N ASN A 451 -16.49 -9.94 2.77
CA ASN A 451 -16.32 -9.18 4.00
C ASN A 451 -17.68 -9.05 4.69
N ASP A 452 -17.85 -9.80 5.77
CA ASP A 452 -19.13 -9.91 6.49
C ASP A 452 -19.52 -8.61 7.22
N ARG A 453 -18.60 -7.65 7.32
CA ARG A 453 -18.81 -6.34 7.94
C ARG A 453 -18.99 -5.22 6.92
N LEU A 454 -19.02 -5.57 5.64
CA LEU A 454 -19.29 -4.62 4.58
C LEU A 454 -20.72 -4.11 4.70
N GLY A 455 -20.89 -2.84 5.09
CA GLY A 455 -22.19 -2.22 5.29
C GLY A 455 -22.52 -1.82 6.72
N ASP A 456 -21.69 -2.18 7.72
CA ASP A 456 -21.91 -1.71 9.08
C ASP A 456 -21.75 -0.19 9.15
N GLU A 457 -22.82 0.50 9.55
CA GLU A 457 -22.82 1.96 9.70
C GLU A 457 -22.38 2.38 11.12
N PRO A 458 -21.50 3.39 11.25
CA PRO A 458 -21.03 3.84 12.55
C PRO A 458 -22.16 4.25 13.49
N GLY A 459 -22.09 3.79 14.74
CA GLY A 459 -23.11 4.04 15.76
C GLY A 459 -24.23 3.01 15.79
N GLN A 460 -24.36 2.14 14.78
CA GLN A 460 -25.29 1.03 14.79
C GLN A 460 -24.79 -0.08 15.72
N THR A 461 -25.69 -0.68 16.50
CA THR A 461 -25.41 -1.94 17.20
C THR A 461 -25.48 -3.09 16.19
N VAL A 462 -24.36 -3.76 15.98
CA VAL A 462 -24.20 -4.89 15.06
C VAL A 462 -23.79 -6.14 15.83
N THR A 463 -24.26 -7.29 15.37
CA THR A 463 -23.96 -8.59 15.96
C THR A 463 -23.23 -9.44 14.94
N HIS A 464 -22.03 -9.89 15.28
CA HIS A 464 -21.23 -10.76 14.42
C HIS A 464 -21.06 -12.13 15.05
N LYS A 465 -20.98 -13.16 14.22
CA LYS A 465 -20.68 -14.52 14.67
C LYS A 465 -19.18 -14.77 14.60
N VAL A 466 -18.61 -15.24 15.71
CA VAL A 466 -17.20 -15.62 15.82
C VAL A 466 -17.16 -17.09 16.24
N TRP A 467 -16.25 -17.85 15.63
CA TRP A 467 -16.04 -19.24 16.02
C TRP A 467 -15.13 -19.30 17.25
N GLU A 468 -15.51 -20.07 18.25
CA GLU A 468 -14.72 -20.31 19.45
C GLU A 468 -14.51 -21.81 19.62
N TYR A 469 -13.28 -22.22 19.94
CA TYR A 469 -12.98 -23.62 20.24
C TYR A 469 -13.45 -23.97 21.65
N ASP A 470 -14.00 -25.19 21.83
CA ASP A 470 -14.42 -25.68 23.14
C ASP A 470 -13.21 -25.88 24.08
N ASP A 471 -12.06 -26.27 23.51
CA ASP A 471 -10.76 -26.32 24.18
C ASP A 471 -9.72 -25.57 23.36
N PRO A 472 -9.47 -24.27 23.66
CA PRO A 472 -8.55 -23.48 22.86
C PRO A 472 -7.10 -23.99 22.89
N ALA A 473 -6.65 -24.58 24.01
CA ALA A 473 -5.29 -25.08 24.12
C ALA A 473 -5.04 -26.23 23.13
N ARG A 474 -6.01 -27.13 22.98
CA ARG A 474 -5.95 -28.20 21.97
C ARG A 474 -6.27 -27.71 20.56
N GLY A 475 -7.25 -26.83 20.40
CA GLY A 475 -7.67 -26.31 19.09
C GLY A 475 -6.62 -25.48 18.36
N PHE A 476 -5.75 -24.78 19.10
CA PHE A 476 -4.62 -24.02 18.54
C PHE A 476 -3.32 -24.84 18.41
N ALA A 477 -3.28 -26.09 18.88
CA ALA A 477 -2.09 -26.91 18.76
C ALA A 477 -1.72 -27.15 17.29
N SER A 478 -0.42 -27.17 16.97
CA SER A 478 0.06 -27.37 15.60
C SER A 478 -0.33 -28.74 15.02
N ASN A 479 -0.57 -29.72 15.89
CA ASN A 479 -1.02 -31.07 15.58
C ASN A 479 -2.51 -31.33 15.92
N ALA A 480 -3.32 -30.27 16.11
CA ALA A 480 -4.73 -30.39 16.46
C ALA A 480 -5.51 -31.27 15.46
N THR A 481 -6.21 -32.27 15.98
CA THR A 481 -7.11 -33.14 15.22
C THR A 481 -8.43 -32.42 14.89
N VAL A 482 -9.31 -33.09 14.13
CA VAL A 482 -10.66 -32.56 13.85
C VAL A 482 -11.46 -32.39 15.15
N ASP A 483 -11.35 -33.34 16.07
CA ASP A 483 -12.05 -33.30 17.36
C ASP A 483 -11.49 -32.19 18.26
N ASP A 484 -10.19 -31.92 18.20
CA ASP A 484 -9.57 -30.82 18.95
C ASP A 484 -10.03 -29.44 18.45
N ARG A 485 -10.54 -29.35 17.21
CA ARG A 485 -11.11 -28.13 16.61
C ARG A 485 -12.63 -28.03 16.77
N ALA A 486 -13.24 -28.90 17.59
CA ALA A 486 -14.61 -28.74 18.02
C ALA A 486 -14.82 -27.39 18.71
N GLY A 487 -16.00 -26.82 18.52
CA GLY A 487 -16.30 -25.46 18.92
C GLY A 487 -17.74 -25.07 18.61
N HIS A 488 -18.06 -23.82 18.87
CA HIS A 488 -19.37 -23.26 18.64
C HIS A 488 -19.30 -21.82 18.13
N TRP A 489 -20.40 -21.37 17.52
CA TRP A 489 -20.55 -19.98 17.11
C TRP A 489 -21.03 -19.14 18.29
N THR A 490 -20.28 -18.11 18.62
CA THR A 490 -20.63 -17.12 19.63
C THR A 490 -21.00 -15.81 18.96
N GLU A 491 -22.06 -15.15 19.45
CA GLU A 491 -22.50 -13.85 18.96
C GLU A 491 -21.83 -12.73 19.75
N VAL A 492 -21.05 -11.89 19.06
CA VAL A 492 -20.40 -10.71 19.62
C VAL A 492 -21.18 -9.49 19.16
N THR A 493 -21.84 -8.82 20.11
CA THR A 493 -22.60 -7.59 19.85
C THR A 493 -21.77 -6.36 20.21
N LYS A 494 -21.66 -5.40 19.29
CA LYS A 494 -20.90 -4.16 19.51
C LYS A 494 -21.50 -2.99 18.73
N VAL A 495 -21.12 -1.78 19.12
CA VAL A 495 -21.41 -0.58 18.32
C VAL A 495 -20.36 -0.47 17.22
N ALA A 496 -20.80 -0.41 15.97
CA ALA A 496 -19.92 -0.26 14.81
C ALA A 496 -19.16 1.07 14.88
N LYS A 497 -17.84 1.01 14.65
CA LYS A 497 -16.97 2.17 14.45
C LYS A 497 -16.80 2.40 12.94
N PRO A 498 -16.35 3.59 12.49
CA PRO A 498 -15.96 3.79 11.10
C PRO A 498 -14.94 2.73 10.63
N GLY A 499 -15.00 2.34 9.36
CA GLY A 499 -13.99 1.44 8.77
C GLY A 499 -14.24 -0.05 8.97
N SER A 500 -15.48 -0.48 9.10
CA SER A 500 -15.88 -1.90 9.07
C SER A 500 -15.35 -2.65 7.83
N TYR A 501 -15.30 -1.96 6.68
CA TYR A 501 -14.74 -2.47 5.42
C TYR A 501 -13.20 -2.59 5.41
N CYS A 502 -12.50 -2.06 6.41
CA CYS A 502 -11.03 -2.03 6.44
C CYS A 502 -10.38 -3.34 6.86
N GLY A 503 -11.14 -4.26 7.48
CA GLY A 503 -10.58 -5.45 8.11
C GLY A 503 -11.03 -6.78 7.51
N GLY A 504 -10.52 -7.82 8.12
CA GLY A 504 -10.90 -9.21 7.88
C GLY A 504 -10.43 -10.11 9.03
N SER A 505 -10.97 -11.32 9.09
CA SER A 505 -10.67 -12.30 10.14
C SER A 505 -9.20 -12.71 10.14
N ASN A 506 -8.42 -12.10 11.02
CA ASN A 506 -6.97 -12.30 11.17
C ASN A 506 -6.57 -11.92 12.61
N LEU A 507 -5.38 -12.36 13.03
CA LEU A 507 -4.68 -11.82 14.19
C LEU A 507 -3.20 -11.72 13.84
N LEU A 508 -2.67 -10.51 13.83
CA LEU A 508 -1.27 -10.23 13.51
C LEU A 508 -0.57 -9.74 14.77
N VAL A 509 0.51 -10.41 15.17
CA VAL A 509 1.21 -10.11 16.43
C VAL A 509 2.69 -9.84 16.17
N ILE A 510 3.28 -8.96 16.98
CA ILE A 510 4.72 -8.73 16.98
C ILE A 510 5.44 -9.94 17.58
N ASN A 511 6.62 -10.24 17.05
CA ASN A 511 7.57 -11.20 17.59
C ASN A 511 8.46 -10.45 18.58
N ASP A 512 8.03 -10.39 19.84
CA ASP A 512 8.76 -9.71 20.91
C ASP A 512 9.51 -10.67 21.83
N ARG A 513 9.42 -11.98 21.57
CA ARG A 513 10.12 -13.02 22.32
C ARG A 513 11.10 -13.81 21.43
N PRO A 514 12.24 -14.28 21.96
CA PRO A 514 13.19 -15.09 21.21
C PRO A 514 12.59 -16.34 20.56
N GLU A 515 11.58 -16.94 21.21
CA GLU A 515 10.89 -18.15 20.74
C GLU A 515 9.92 -17.92 19.56
N ASP A 516 9.59 -16.67 19.22
CA ASP A 516 8.62 -16.34 18.16
C ASP A 516 9.19 -16.51 16.73
N GLY A 517 10.50 -16.79 16.60
CA GLY A 517 11.20 -16.98 15.34
C GLY A 517 11.83 -15.71 14.76
N GLU A 518 12.50 -15.84 13.60
CA GLU A 518 13.34 -14.79 13.01
C GLU A 518 12.56 -13.60 12.40
N GLY A 519 11.26 -13.76 12.14
CA GLY A 519 10.41 -12.66 11.65
C GLY A 519 10.13 -11.63 12.74
N ARG A 520 9.68 -10.43 12.34
CA ARG A 520 9.28 -9.37 13.31
C ARG A 520 7.84 -9.44 13.77
N TRP A 521 7.04 -10.19 13.02
CA TRP A 521 5.64 -10.41 13.30
C TRP A 521 5.23 -11.70 12.61
N HIS A 522 4.17 -12.30 13.11
CA HIS A 522 3.54 -13.44 12.45
C HIS A 522 2.02 -13.35 12.55
N LYS A 523 1.36 -14.21 11.78
CA LYS A 523 -0.09 -14.39 11.83
C LYS A 523 -0.42 -15.55 12.75
N ILE A 524 -1.28 -15.31 13.72
CA ILE A 524 -1.91 -16.37 14.52
C ILE A 524 -3.12 -16.89 13.73
N ILE A 525 -3.28 -18.21 13.69
CA ILE A 525 -4.42 -18.86 13.04
C ILE A 525 -5.69 -18.42 13.78
N VAL A 526 -6.68 -17.95 13.03
CA VAL A 526 -8.00 -17.61 13.58
C VAL A 526 -8.79 -18.91 13.76
N PRO A 527 -9.56 -19.06 14.85
CA PRO A 527 -10.48 -20.18 14.98
C PRO A 527 -11.39 -20.32 13.76
N GLN A 528 -11.48 -21.53 13.22
CA GLN A 528 -12.40 -21.84 12.13
C GLN A 528 -13.13 -23.15 12.40
N PRO A 529 -14.40 -23.26 11.99
CA PRO A 529 -15.10 -24.52 12.08
C PRO A 529 -14.37 -25.61 11.28
N PRO A 530 -14.41 -26.88 11.73
CA PRO A 530 -13.89 -27.99 10.95
C PRO A 530 -14.46 -27.98 9.53
N LYS A 531 -13.60 -28.21 8.53
CA LYS A 531 -14.08 -28.39 7.15
C LYS A 531 -14.91 -29.67 7.11
N ALA A 532 -16.17 -29.53 6.69
CA ALA A 532 -17.10 -30.64 6.51
C ALA A 532 -16.60 -31.67 5.49
#